data_AF-A0A0Q4RDF2-F1
#
_entry.id   AF-A0A0Q4RDF2-F1
#
_cell.length_a   1.000
_cell.length_b   1.000
_cell.length_c   1.000
_cell.angle_alpha   90.00
_cell.angle_beta   90.00
_cell.angle_gamma   90.00
#
_symmetry.space_group_name_H-M   'P 1'
#
loop_
_entity.id
_entity.type
_entity.pdbx_description
1 polymer ?
#
loop_
_entity_poly.entity_id
_entity_poly.type
_entity_poly.pdbx_seq_one_letter_code
_entity_poly.pdbx_strand_id
1 'polypeptide(L)'
;MTWTAFSKQYEAKGREKADGYFPFHFEGMDANELTRARALMETRGSAGDTTDLDGLRLIGDAGSIAVLEAAEAQDKRLGIAFECARRETLFALTGNARFLAPLIDRLDTREDRDSAFAAQAIARHQLPPSFATVLAARIADGRHETALLWIIKAWLSAQGEAIWQVPVFDANLSFIRSVIAERPAARRALLETWRM
;
A
#
# COMPACT_ATOMS: atom_id res chain seq x y z
N MET A 1 21.24 -8.90 22.18
CA MET A 1 21.63 -7.54 21.70
C MET A 1 20.65 -6.98 20.66
N THR A 2 19.43 -7.51 20.59
CA THR A 2 18.48 -7.31 19.47
C THR A 2 17.39 -6.30 19.84
N TRP A 3 16.98 -6.27 21.12
CA TRP A 3 16.16 -5.19 21.71
C TRP A 3 16.74 -3.79 21.47
N THR A 4 18.06 -3.64 21.47
CA THR A 4 18.74 -2.35 21.28
C THR A 4 18.49 -1.77 19.88
N ALA A 5 18.50 -2.61 18.84
CA ALA A 5 18.29 -2.16 17.46
C ALA A 5 16.85 -1.67 17.25
N PHE A 6 15.86 -2.46 17.71
CA PHE A 6 14.46 -2.03 17.73
C PHE A 6 14.26 -0.76 18.54
N SER A 7 14.77 -0.70 19.78
CA SER A 7 14.55 0.47 20.66
C SER A 7 15.12 1.73 20.05
N LYS A 8 16.32 1.65 19.45
CA LYS A 8 16.93 2.77 18.74
C LYS A 8 16.03 3.27 17.61
N GLN A 9 15.48 2.36 16.80
CA GLN A 9 14.58 2.75 15.72
C GLN A 9 13.23 3.28 16.23
N TYR A 10 12.67 2.65 17.26
CA TYR A 10 11.42 3.07 17.89
C TYR A 10 11.52 4.46 18.52
N GLU A 11 12.68 4.82 19.07
CA GLU A 11 12.93 6.13 19.68
C GLU A 11 13.42 7.20 18.67
N ALA A 12 13.74 6.79 17.44
CA ALA A 12 14.22 7.69 16.39
C ALA A 12 13.20 8.78 16.07
N LYS A 13 13.70 9.91 15.55
CA LYS A 13 12.89 11.07 15.15
C LYS A 13 13.29 11.58 13.78
N GLY A 14 12.36 12.28 13.12
CA GLY A 14 12.61 12.89 11.83
C GLY A 14 12.98 11.86 10.76
N ARG A 15 14.08 12.11 10.05
CA ARG A 15 14.50 11.27 8.90
C ARG A 15 14.83 9.84 9.30
N GLU A 16 15.49 9.63 10.43
CA GLU A 16 15.86 8.29 10.90
C GLU A 16 14.63 7.41 11.16
N LYS A 17 13.55 8.00 11.71
CA LYS A 17 12.28 7.30 11.85
C LYS A 17 11.63 7.02 10.49
N ALA A 18 11.73 7.97 9.55
CA ALA A 18 11.14 7.85 8.22
C ALA A 18 11.73 6.69 7.40
N ASP A 19 12.94 6.23 7.71
CA ASP A 19 13.55 5.05 7.09
C ASP A 19 12.83 3.74 7.44
N GLY A 20 12.03 3.73 8.51
CA GLY A 20 11.15 2.61 8.84
C GLY A 20 11.84 1.41 9.50
N TYR A 21 11.14 0.27 9.52
CA TYR A 21 11.65 -0.95 10.12
C TYR A 21 12.10 -1.96 9.06
N PHE A 22 13.16 -2.69 9.36
CA PHE A 22 13.71 -3.79 8.56
C PHE A 22 13.77 -5.07 9.40
N PRO A 23 13.87 -6.25 8.77
CA PRO A 23 13.95 -7.53 9.49
C PRO A 23 15.01 -7.58 10.59
N PHE A 24 16.19 -6.98 10.36
CA PHE A 24 17.30 -6.98 11.32
C PHE A 24 16.98 -6.23 12.63
N HIS A 25 15.94 -5.39 12.67
CA HIS A 25 15.49 -4.76 13.93
C HIS A 25 14.86 -5.76 14.89
N PHE A 26 14.40 -6.91 14.39
CA PHE A 26 13.67 -7.92 15.17
C PHE A 26 14.39 -9.28 15.21
N GLU A 27 15.35 -9.50 14.32
CA GLU A 27 16.14 -10.73 14.23
C GLU A 27 16.82 -11.05 15.57
N GLY A 28 16.64 -12.27 16.06
CA GLY A 28 17.21 -12.74 17.33
C GLY A 28 16.53 -12.19 18.60
N MET A 29 15.37 -11.54 18.49
CA MET A 29 14.49 -11.31 19.65
C MET A 29 13.86 -12.63 20.12
N ASP A 30 13.71 -12.78 21.44
CA ASP A 30 12.89 -13.86 21.98
C ASP A 30 11.37 -13.56 21.90
N ALA A 31 10.54 -14.52 22.27
CA ALA A 31 9.08 -14.38 22.19
C ALA A 31 8.53 -13.25 23.10
N ASN A 32 9.16 -12.99 24.24
CA ASN A 32 8.76 -11.93 25.16
C ASN A 32 9.15 -10.55 24.59
N GLU A 33 10.34 -10.44 24.02
CA GLU A 33 10.81 -9.23 23.34
C GLU A 33 9.94 -8.91 22.12
N LEU A 34 9.62 -9.89 21.28
CA LEU A 34 8.70 -9.70 20.14
C LEU A 34 7.31 -9.27 20.58
N THR A 35 6.78 -9.89 21.64
CA THR A 35 5.47 -9.51 22.20
C THR A 35 5.50 -8.07 22.72
N ARG A 36 6.59 -7.67 23.39
CA ARG A 36 6.77 -6.30 23.87
C ARG A 36 6.92 -5.30 22.72
N ALA A 37 7.71 -5.63 21.69
CA ALA A 37 7.89 -4.78 20.51
C ALA A 37 6.57 -4.54 19.79
N ARG A 38 5.79 -5.62 19.55
CA ARG A 38 4.44 -5.52 18.98
C ARG A 38 3.53 -4.60 19.77
N ALA A 39 3.42 -4.79 21.09
CA ALA A 39 2.53 -3.97 21.92
C ALA A 39 2.88 -2.47 21.86
N LEU A 40 4.17 -2.14 21.81
CA LEU A 40 4.65 -0.77 21.64
C LEU A 40 4.26 -0.19 20.27
N MET A 41 4.49 -0.96 19.20
CA MET A 41 4.15 -0.55 17.84
C MET A 41 2.65 -0.45 17.60
N GLU A 42 1.85 -1.35 18.15
CA GLU A 42 0.38 -1.33 18.13
C GLU A 42 -0.16 -0.06 18.80
N THR A 43 0.41 0.33 19.94
CA THR A 43 0.00 1.51 20.69
C THR A 43 0.19 2.78 19.87
N ARG A 44 1.39 2.98 19.30
CA ARG A 44 1.69 4.18 18.49
C ARG A 44 1.03 4.12 17.12
N GLY A 45 1.04 2.95 16.49
CA GLY A 45 0.40 2.69 15.22
C GLY A 45 -1.08 3.06 15.27
N SER A 46 -1.84 2.55 16.23
CA SER A 46 -3.26 2.87 16.42
C SER A 46 -3.53 4.34 16.76
N ALA A 47 -2.53 5.06 17.25
CA ALA A 47 -2.60 6.49 17.51
C ALA A 47 -2.28 7.38 16.29
N GLY A 48 -1.87 6.78 15.17
CA GLY A 48 -1.59 7.48 13.91
C GLY A 48 -0.15 7.42 13.43
N ASP A 49 0.74 6.70 14.12
CA ASP A 49 2.13 6.56 13.68
C ASP A 49 2.24 5.54 12.54
N THR A 50 2.27 6.03 11.30
CA THR A 50 2.29 5.18 10.11
C THR A 50 3.57 4.36 9.98
N THR A 51 4.68 4.79 10.58
CA THR A 51 5.95 4.06 10.56
C THR A 51 5.87 2.83 11.48
N ASP A 52 5.39 3.03 12.70
CA ASP A 52 5.22 1.91 13.65
C ASP A 52 4.14 0.94 13.15
N LEU A 53 3.11 1.46 12.48
CA LEU A 53 2.08 0.65 11.85
C LEU A 53 2.59 -0.15 10.64
N ASP A 54 3.47 0.41 9.81
CA ASP A 54 4.10 -0.30 8.69
C ASP A 54 5.04 -1.41 9.19
N GLY A 55 5.80 -1.15 10.25
CA GLY A 55 6.71 -2.13 10.83
C GLY A 55 6.00 -3.37 11.40
N LEU A 56 4.71 -3.27 11.77
CA LEU A 56 3.92 -4.43 12.21
C LEU A 56 3.81 -5.51 11.14
N ARG A 57 4.04 -5.21 9.85
CA ARG A 57 4.08 -6.24 8.78
C ARG A 57 5.15 -7.30 9.01
N LEU A 58 6.20 -6.98 9.77
CA LEU A 58 7.35 -7.86 9.98
C LEU A 58 7.17 -8.82 11.17
N ILE A 59 6.34 -8.45 12.15
CA ILE A 59 6.22 -9.18 13.42
C ILE A 59 4.78 -9.39 13.91
N GLY A 60 3.79 -8.75 13.27
CA GLY A 60 2.39 -8.75 13.69
C GLY A 60 1.76 -10.13 13.65
N ASP A 61 0.77 -10.35 14.52
CA ASP A 61 0.03 -11.61 14.61
C ASP A 61 -1.50 -11.40 14.56
N ALA A 62 -2.25 -12.45 14.91
CA ALA A 62 -3.70 -12.40 14.99
C ALA A 62 -4.22 -11.31 15.96
N GLY A 63 -3.49 -11.04 17.05
CA GLY A 63 -3.81 -9.95 17.97
C GLY A 63 -3.59 -8.59 17.32
N SER A 64 -2.45 -8.41 16.64
CA SER A 64 -2.17 -7.19 15.87
C SER A 64 -3.21 -6.95 14.78
N ILE A 65 -3.66 -8.00 14.08
CA ILE A 65 -4.74 -7.91 13.08
C ILE A 65 -6.02 -7.39 13.72
N ALA A 66 -6.45 -7.96 14.85
CA ALA A 66 -7.68 -7.52 15.54
C ALA A 66 -7.60 -6.05 15.99
N VAL A 67 -6.43 -5.62 16.50
CA VAL A 67 -6.19 -4.21 16.86
C VAL A 67 -6.31 -3.30 15.64
N LEU A 68 -5.71 -3.67 14.51
CA LEU A 68 -5.73 -2.88 13.28
C LEU A 68 -7.12 -2.86 12.60
N GLU A 69 -7.91 -3.94 12.74
CA GLU A 69 -9.31 -3.93 12.31
C GLU A 69 -10.13 -2.97 13.17
N ALA A 70 -9.99 -3.02 14.51
CA ALA A 70 -10.68 -2.11 15.42
C ALA A 70 -10.30 -0.63 15.21
N ALA A 71 -9.06 -0.37 14.78
CA ALA A 71 -8.56 0.98 14.53
C ALA A 71 -9.19 1.66 13.29
N GLU A 72 -10.00 0.95 12.49
CA GLU A 72 -10.75 1.54 11.37
C GLU A 72 -11.61 2.75 11.78
N ALA A 73 -12.16 2.73 12.99
CA ALA A 73 -12.93 3.86 13.53
C ALA A 73 -12.12 5.18 13.61
N GLN A 74 -10.79 5.11 13.53
CA GLN A 74 -9.90 6.26 13.58
C GLN A 74 -9.55 6.82 12.20
N ASP A 75 -9.85 6.11 11.10
CA ASP A 75 -9.44 6.48 9.73
C ASP A 75 -9.82 7.92 9.40
N LYS A 76 -11.08 8.30 9.67
CA LYS A 76 -11.58 9.67 9.40
C LYS A 76 -10.85 10.74 10.21
N ARG A 77 -10.47 10.43 11.46
CA ARG A 77 -9.81 11.38 12.37
C ARG A 77 -8.33 11.54 12.04
N LEU A 78 -7.66 10.44 11.69
CA LEU A 78 -6.22 10.38 11.44
C LEU A 78 -5.86 10.64 9.96
N GLY A 79 -6.83 10.54 9.06
CA GLY A 79 -6.70 10.89 7.65
C GLY A 79 -6.18 9.76 6.76
N ILE A 80 -6.08 10.06 5.46
CA ILE A 80 -5.82 9.06 4.41
C ILE A 80 -4.49 8.32 4.58
N ALA A 81 -3.45 8.99 5.08
CA ALA A 81 -2.14 8.36 5.24
C ALA A 81 -2.19 7.20 6.26
N PHE A 82 -2.91 7.41 7.36
CA PHE A 82 -3.15 6.38 8.37
C PHE A 82 -4.01 5.24 7.80
N GLU A 83 -5.13 5.57 7.15
CA GLU A 83 -6.01 4.57 6.54
C GLU A 83 -5.26 3.68 5.55
N CYS A 84 -4.50 4.27 4.63
CA CYS A 84 -3.70 3.52 3.67
C CYS A 84 -2.69 2.61 4.37
N ALA A 85 -1.89 3.16 5.29
CA ALA A 85 -0.91 2.36 6.02
C ALA A 85 -1.58 1.17 6.73
N ARG A 86 -2.71 1.41 7.42
CA ARG A 86 -3.49 0.39 8.15
C ARG A 86 -3.95 -0.72 7.23
N ARG A 87 -4.56 -0.36 6.10
CA ARG A 87 -5.07 -1.30 5.09
C ARG A 87 -3.97 -2.09 4.42
N GLU A 88 -2.87 -1.44 4.06
CA GLU A 88 -1.71 -2.08 3.45
C GLU A 88 -1.03 -3.06 4.45
N THR A 89 -0.95 -2.70 5.74
CA THR A 89 -0.44 -3.61 6.78
C THR A 89 -1.35 -4.80 7.01
N LEU A 90 -2.67 -4.59 7.09
CA LEU A 90 -3.64 -5.68 7.17
C LEU A 90 -3.56 -6.61 5.96
N PHE A 91 -3.39 -6.05 4.76
CA PHE A 91 -3.18 -6.85 3.55
C PHE A 91 -1.89 -7.67 3.63
N ALA A 92 -0.77 -7.08 4.02
CA ALA A 92 0.50 -7.79 4.16
C ALA A 92 0.44 -8.93 5.19
N LEU A 93 -0.26 -8.73 6.31
CA LEU A 93 -0.38 -9.73 7.37
C LEU A 93 -1.34 -10.89 7.02
N THR A 94 -2.33 -10.64 6.16
CA THR A 94 -3.43 -11.61 5.92
C THR A 94 -3.48 -12.16 4.50
N GLY A 95 -2.82 -11.49 3.54
CA GLY A 95 -3.00 -11.73 2.11
C GLY A 95 -4.41 -11.40 1.59
N ASN A 96 -5.30 -10.84 2.42
CA ASN A 96 -6.70 -10.68 2.07
C ASN A 96 -6.98 -9.35 1.37
N ALA A 97 -7.24 -9.44 0.06
CA ALA A 97 -7.49 -8.29 -0.80
C ALA A 97 -8.67 -7.40 -0.38
N ARG A 98 -9.59 -7.89 0.47
CA ARG A 98 -10.69 -7.06 1.00
C ARG A 98 -10.19 -5.81 1.70
N PHE A 99 -8.97 -5.83 2.27
CA PHE A 99 -8.42 -4.67 2.95
C PHE A 99 -7.99 -3.56 1.99
N LEU A 100 -7.62 -3.91 0.75
CA LEU A 100 -7.26 -2.94 -0.29
C LEU A 100 -8.47 -2.45 -1.09
N ALA A 101 -9.57 -3.21 -1.15
CA ALA A 101 -10.75 -2.86 -1.94
C ALA A 101 -11.31 -1.44 -1.63
N PRO A 102 -11.41 -0.99 -0.36
CA PRO A 102 -11.88 0.37 -0.08
C PRO A 102 -10.97 1.49 -0.62
N LEU A 103 -9.68 1.22 -0.84
CA LEU A 103 -8.79 2.18 -1.50
C LEU A 103 -9.15 2.32 -2.99
N ILE A 104 -9.69 1.28 -3.63
CA ILE A 104 -10.17 1.31 -5.02
C ILE A 104 -11.46 2.10 -5.11
N ASP A 105 -12.36 1.91 -4.14
CA ASP A 105 -13.61 2.68 -4.05
C ASP A 105 -13.33 4.18 -3.87
N ARG A 106 -12.26 4.52 -3.13
CA ARG A 106 -11.77 5.91 -3.04
C ARG A 106 -11.32 6.50 -4.36
N LEU A 107 -10.95 5.68 -5.35
CA LEU A 107 -10.66 6.21 -6.67
C LEU A 107 -11.92 6.79 -7.32
N ASP A 108 -13.12 6.31 -7.00
CA ASP A 108 -14.36 6.82 -7.62
C ASP A 108 -14.79 8.20 -7.11
N THR A 109 -14.17 8.70 -6.04
CA THR A 109 -14.42 10.05 -5.56
C THR A 109 -13.83 11.09 -6.51
N ARG A 110 -14.17 12.36 -6.30
CA ARG A 110 -13.53 13.47 -7.03
C ARG A 110 -12.01 13.36 -6.89
N GLU A 111 -11.28 13.51 -8.00
CA GLU A 111 -9.82 13.47 -7.97
C GLU A 111 -9.28 14.59 -7.08
N ASP A 112 -8.57 14.19 -6.04
CA ASP A 112 -7.93 15.04 -5.07
C ASP A 112 -6.62 14.39 -4.56
N ARG A 113 -6.06 14.97 -3.51
CA ARG A 113 -4.84 14.44 -2.89
C ARG A 113 -5.06 13.04 -2.32
N ASP A 114 -6.22 12.75 -1.76
CA ASP A 114 -6.50 11.50 -1.06
C ASP A 114 -6.72 10.37 -2.07
N SER A 115 -7.41 10.65 -3.19
CA SER A 115 -7.55 9.67 -4.29
C SER A 115 -6.19 9.32 -4.90
N ALA A 116 -5.32 10.32 -5.11
CA ALA A 116 -3.96 10.09 -5.61
C ALA A 116 -3.10 9.31 -4.60
N PHE A 117 -3.29 9.54 -3.30
CA PHE A 117 -2.60 8.80 -2.24
C PHE A 117 -3.06 7.33 -2.19
N ALA A 118 -4.38 7.09 -2.31
CA ALA A 118 -4.94 5.74 -2.39
C ALA A 118 -4.42 4.98 -3.63
N ALA A 119 -4.38 5.64 -4.79
CA ALA A 119 -3.82 5.04 -6.02
C ALA A 119 -2.35 4.65 -5.84
N GLN A 120 -1.55 5.54 -5.22
CA GLN A 120 -0.14 5.25 -4.90
C GLN A 120 0.01 4.05 -3.97
N ALA A 121 -0.83 3.95 -2.94
CA ALA A 121 -0.80 2.83 -2.00
C ALA A 121 -1.09 1.51 -2.72
N ILE A 122 -2.17 1.44 -3.51
CA ILE A 122 -2.55 0.22 -4.25
C ILE A 122 -1.45 -0.21 -5.23
N ALA A 123 -0.78 0.73 -5.91
CA ALA A 123 0.24 0.45 -6.91
C ALA A 123 1.53 -0.20 -6.37
N ARG A 124 1.69 -0.33 -5.04
CA ARG A 124 2.86 -0.94 -4.39
C ARG A 124 2.72 -2.44 -4.16
N HIS A 125 1.52 -2.99 -4.33
CA HIS A 125 1.21 -4.38 -3.97
C HIS A 125 1.02 -5.25 -5.19
N GLN A 126 1.25 -6.55 -5.02
CA GLN A 126 0.73 -7.56 -5.94
C GLN A 126 -0.79 -7.62 -5.77
N LEU A 127 -1.53 -7.33 -6.83
CA LEU A 127 -3.00 -7.28 -6.77
C LEU A 127 -3.62 -8.57 -7.31
N PRO A 128 -4.78 -8.99 -6.78
CA PRO A 128 -5.52 -10.08 -7.36
C PRO A 128 -6.00 -9.74 -8.79
N PRO A 129 -6.11 -10.73 -9.69
CA PRO A 129 -6.65 -10.53 -11.03
C PRO A 129 -8.07 -9.95 -11.07
N SER A 130 -8.87 -10.16 -10.02
CA SER A 130 -10.23 -9.59 -9.90
C SER A 130 -10.24 -8.06 -9.92
N PHE A 131 -9.12 -7.39 -9.59
CA PHE A 131 -9.03 -5.93 -9.63
C PHE A 131 -8.75 -5.37 -11.03
N ALA A 132 -8.36 -6.20 -12.00
CA ALA A 132 -7.99 -5.73 -13.34
C ALA A 132 -9.15 -5.03 -14.06
N THR A 133 -10.37 -5.56 -13.99
CA THR A 133 -11.54 -4.99 -14.68
C THR A 133 -11.91 -3.62 -14.12
N VAL A 134 -11.93 -3.48 -12.80
CA VAL A 134 -12.33 -2.26 -12.10
C VAL A 134 -11.29 -1.15 -12.30
N LEU A 135 -10.00 -1.49 -12.34
CA LEU A 135 -8.91 -0.56 -12.66
C LEU A 135 -8.92 -0.13 -14.14
N ALA A 136 -9.15 -1.06 -15.07
CA ALA A 136 -9.27 -0.74 -16.50
C ALA A 136 -10.40 0.26 -16.78
N ALA A 137 -11.53 0.15 -16.07
CA ALA A 137 -12.62 1.10 -16.18
C ALA A 137 -12.19 2.52 -15.79
N ARG A 138 -11.43 2.67 -14.70
CA ARG A 138 -10.90 3.97 -14.22
C ARG A 138 -9.82 4.55 -15.13
N ILE A 139 -9.00 3.71 -15.76
CA ILE A 139 -8.02 4.18 -16.75
C ILE A 139 -8.73 4.84 -17.95
N ALA A 140 -9.87 4.27 -18.38
CA ALA A 140 -10.61 4.71 -19.55
C ALA A 140 -11.63 5.84 -19.30
N ASP A 141 -11.93 6.20 -18.05
CA ASP A 141 -13.00 7.15 -17.74
C ASP A 141 -12.59 8.64 -17.82
N GLY A 142 -11.28 8.92 -17.75
CA GLY A 142 -10.72 10.27 -17.85
C GLY A 142 -10.88 11.15 -16.60
N ARG A 143 -11.38 10.61 -15.47
CA ARG A 143 -11.55 11.34 -14.21
C ARG A 143 -10.30 11.38 -13.34
N HIS A 144 -9.32 10.53 -13.65
CA HIS A 144 -8.19 10.22 -12.78
C HIS A 144 -6.83 10.55 -13.41
N GLU A 145 -6.72 11.66 -14.13
CA GLU A 145 -5.50 12.00 -14.89
C GLU A 145 -4.27 12.22 -14.00
N THR A 146 -4.45 12.79 -12.80
CA THR A 146 -3.36 13.00 -11.84
C THR A 146 -2.88 11.68 -11.23
N ALA A 147 -3.81 10.76 -10.98
CA ALA A 147 -3.54 9.44 -10.43
C ALA A 147 -3.22 8.37 -11.50
N LEU A 148 -3.33 8.70 -12.79
CA LEU A 148 -3.38 7.74 -13.89
C LEU A 148 -2.18 6.78 -13.92
N LEU A 149 -0.96 7.30 -13.72
CA LEU A 149 0.25 6.47 -13.65
C LEU A 149 0.12 5.37 -12.58
N TRP A 150 -0.38 5.72 -11.40
CA TRP A 150 -0.53 4.78 -10.30
C TRP A 150 -1.63 3.76 -10.58
N ILE A 151 -2.72 4.18 -11.21
CA ILE A 151 -3.81 3.27 -11.60
C ILE A 151 -3.34 2.29 -12.69
N ILE A 152 -2.54 2.74 -13.66
CA ILE A 152 -1.95 1.85 -14.68
C ILE A 152 -1.00 0.85 -14.03
N LYS A 153 -0.13 1.29 -13.09
CA LYS A 153 0.73 0.38 -12.33
C LYS A 153 -0.10 -0.66 -11.56
N ALA A 154 -1.14 -0.23 -10.84
CA ALA A 154 -2.05 -1.14 -10.15
C ALA A 154 -2.68 -2.14 -11.12
N TRP A 155 -3.13 -1.70 -12.30
CA TRP A 155 -3.69 -2.57 -13.32
C TRP A 155 -2.69 -3.62 -13.81
N LEU A 156 -1.45 -3.21 -14.14
CA LEU A 156 -0.37 -4.13 -14.52
C LEU A 156 -0.08 -5.15 -13.42
N SER A 157 -0.09 -4.71 -12.15
CA SER A 157 0.05 -5.61 -11.01
C SER A 157 -1.08 -6.65 -10.93
N ALA A 158 -2.33 -6.23 -11.16
CA ALA A 158 -3.46 -7.16 -11.24
C ALA A 158 -3.36 -8.13 -12.44
N GLN A 159 -2.58 -7.79 -13.46
CA GLN A 159 -2.26 -8.68 -14.58
C GLN A 159 -1.07 -9.63 -14.30
N GLY A 160 -0.53 -9.61 -13.08
CA GLY A 160 0.57 -10.45 -12.65
C GLY A 160 1.97 -9.86 -12.86
N GLU A 161 2.09 -8.59 -13.25
CA GLU A 161 3.39 -7.92 -13.34
C GLU A 161 3.90 -7.45 -11.98
N ALA A 162 5.16 -7.71 -11.67
CA ALA A 162 5.81 -7.18 -10.48
C ALA A 162 6.26 -5.72 -10.66
N ILE A 163 5.33 -4.84 -11.02
CA ILE A 163 5.61 -3.44 -11.47
C ILE A 163 6.24 -2.54 -10.40
N TRP A 164 6.28 -3.00 -9.15
CA TRP A 164 7.02 -2.35 -8.06
C TRP A 164 8.54 -2.54 -8.18
N GLN A 165 9.00 -3.50 -8.99
CA GLN A 165 10.41 -3.70 -9.30
C GLN A 165 10.83 -2.82 -10.49
N VAL A 166 11.96 -2.11 -10.35
CA VAL A 166 12.47 -1.17 -11.36
C VAL A 166 12.61 -1.83 -12.75
N PRO A 167 13.19 -3.04 -12.91
CA PRO A 167 13.35 -3.64 -14.23
C PRO A 167 12.01 -3.96 -14.92
N VAL A 168 11.00 -4.39 -14.15
CA VAL A 168 9.66 -4.71 -14.67
C VAL A 168 8.91 -3.44 -15.05
N PHE A 169 9.07 -2.38 -14.26
CA PHE A 169 8.56 -1.05 -14.60
C PHE A 169 9.15 -0.52 -15.90
N ASP A 170 10.47 -0.60 -16.06
CA ASP A 170 11.17 -0.13 -17.26
C ASP A 170 10.73 -0.91 -18.51
N ALA A 171 10.56 -2.23 -18.39
CA ALA A 171 10.06 -3.08 -19.48
C ALA A 171 8.64 -2.68 -19.95
N ASN A 172 7.80 -2.20 -19.04
CA ASN A 172 6.43 -1.77 -19.33
C ASN A 172 6.32 -0.26 -19.65
N LEU A 173 7.42 0.51 -19.58
CA LEU A 173 7.37 1.97 -19.66
C LEU A 173 6.85 2.48 -21.00
N SER A 174 7.17 1.81 -22.11
CA SER A 174 6.64 2.16 -23.44
C SER A 174 5.12 2.09 -23.50
N PHE A 175 4.56 1.00 -22.96
CA PHE A 175 3.12 0.80 -22.86
C PHE A 175 2.46 1.81 -21.92
N ILE A 176 3.04 2.04 -20.75
CA ILE A 176 2.51 3.04 -19.79
C ILE A 176 2.43 4.41 -20.47
N ARG A 177 3.48 4.80 -21.22
CA ARG A 177 3.52 6.07 -21.95
C ARG A 177 2.46 6.15 -23.04
N SER A 178 2.19 5.07 -23.77
CA SER A 178 1.16 5.09 -24.82
C SER A 178 -0.24 5.27 -24.23
N VAL A 179 -0.55 4.59 -23.11
CA VAL A 179 -1.83 4.75 -22.41
C VAL A 179 -2.02 6.17 -21.86
N ILE A 180 -0.98 6.76 -21.26
CA ILE A 180 -1.03 8.12 -20.72
C ILE A 180 -1.22 9.17 -21.82
N ALA A 181 -0.52 9.01 -22.96
CA ALA A 181 -0.60 9.95 -24.07
C ALA A 181 -1.95 9.93 -24.81
N GLU A 182 -2.72 8.85 -24.66
CA GLU A 182 -3.97 8.63 -25.38
C GLU A 182 -5.18 9.25 -24.67
N ARG A 183 -6.20 9.60 -25.46
CA ARG A 183 -7.49 10.09 -24.95
C ARG A 183 -8.20 8.97 -24.17
N PRO A 184 -8.94 9.29 -23.09
CA PRO A 184 -9.63 8.30 -22.26
C PRO A 184 -10.43 7.25 -23.05
N ALA A 185 -11.20 7.68 -24.05
CA ALA A 185 -12.03 6.82 -24.88
C ALA A 185 -11.26 5.76 -25.69
N ALA A 186 -9.97 6.00 -26.00
CA ALA A 186 -9.13 5.09 -26.79
C ALA A 186 -8.23 4.20 -25.92
N ARG A 187 -8.06 4.51 -24.62
CA ARG A 187 -7.23 3.73 -23.70
C ARG A 187 -7.68 2.28 -23.55
N ARG A 188 -8.99 2.01 -23.64
CA ARG A 188 -9.53 0.63 -23.53
C ARG A 188 -8.94 -0.30 -24.60
N ALA A 189 -8.85 0.16 -25.85
CA ALA A 189 -8.27 -0.62 -26.94
C ALA A 189 -6.79 -0.93 -26.66
N LEU A 190 -6.02 0.03 -26.14
CA LEU A 190 -4.62 -0.19 -25.76
C LEU A 190 -4.48 -1.25 -24.67
N LEU A 191 -5.32 -1.19 -23.63
CA LEU A 191 -5.32 -2.17 -22.53
C LEU A 191 -5.61 -3.60 -23.04
N GLU A 192 -6.50 -3.76 -24.02
CA GLU A 192 -6.84 -5.05 -24.64
C GLU A 192 -5.66 -5.63 -25.46
N THR A 193 -4.79 -4.78 -26.01
CA THR A 193 -3.65 -5.20 -26.85
C THR A 193 -2.33 -5.40 -26.09
N TRP A 194 -2.26 -5.13 -24.80
CA TRP A 194 -1.01 -5.06 -24.02
C TRP A 194 -0.12 -6.33 -24.06
N ARG A 195 -0.67 -7.49 -24.41
CA ARG A 195 0.06 -8.77 -24.56
C ARG A 195 -0.30 -9.55 -25.83
N MET A 196 -0.88 -8.90 -26.83
CA MET A 196 -1.00 -9.44 -28.19
C MET A 196 0.27 -9.15 -28.98
#